data_AF-A0A4Q0NPR4-F1
#
_entry.id   AF-A0A4Q0NPR4-F1
#
_cell.length_a   1.000
_cell.length_b   1.000
_cell.length_c   1.000
_cell.angle_alpha   90.00
_cell.angle_beta   90.00
_cell.angle_gamma   90.00
#
_symmetry.space_group_name_H-M   'P 1'
#
loop_
_entity.id
_entity.type
_entity.pdbx_description
1 polymer ?
#
loop_
_entity_poly.entity_id
_entity_poly.type
_entity_poly.pdbx_seq_one_letter_code
_entity_poly.pdbx_strand_id
1 'polypeptide(L)'
;MLLFYQVAICQTFVEDVEKVENVVITYKVDSIGKRYDVKINSDLTTYHNVGWQKGCLEHFMNGKLKHPMRMLNEEWRAVYYFVNPKYRTSSLKSEDIQRCKQFRKGEFKYVQAAYNRTRILRRRKRQIEKRGYKDQRQVYKIDWIDDNKYVLTTLKLPLDKDKEKIGNRIDVEIIEILEDNSYLYRSSSSDSDKLVFGVIKKVN
;
A
#
# COMPACT_ATOMS: atom_id res chain seq x y z
N MET A 1 13.22 -19.39 17.48
CA MET A 1 11.82 -18.95 17.66
C MET A 1 11.82 -17.43 17.81
N LEU A 2 11.51 -16.71 16.73
CA LEU A 2 11.04 -15.32 16.65
C LEU A 2 10.99 -14.99 15.14
N LEU A 3 9.81 -15.15 14.56
CA LEU A 3 9.52 -14.95 13.14
C LEU A 3 9.13 -13.48 12.95
N PHE A 4 10.09 -12.62 12.59
CA PHE A 4 9.75 -11.29 12.09
C PHE A 4 9.46 -11.38 10.58
N TYR A 5 8.18 -11.30 10.24
CA TYR A 5 7.70 -10.94 8.91
C TYR A 5 7.95 -9.45 8.72
N GLN A 6 9.01 -9.07 8.00
CA GLN A 6 9.08 -7.73 7.42
C GLN A 6 8.83 -7.84 5.91
N VAL A 7 7.56 -7.91 5.53
CA VAL A 7 7.09 -7.00 4.49
C VAL A 7 6.59 -5.76 5.23
N ALA A 8 7.47 -5.14 6.02
CA ALA A 8 7.18 -3.81 6.49
C ALA A 8 7.21 -2.96 5.23
N ILE A 9 6.08 -2.35 4.90
CA ILE A 9 6.08 -1.21 3.99
C ILE A 9 6.90 -0.13 4.73
N CYS A 10 8.22 -0.18 4.60
CA CYS A 10 9.08 0.89 5.10
C CYS A 10 8.94 2.02 4.08
N GLN A 11 8.18 3.03 4.48
CA GLN A 11 8.11 4.27 3.75
C GLN A 11 9.24 5.17 4.24
N THR A 12 10.03 5.66 3.30
CA THR A 12 11.10 6.61 3.57
C THR A 12 10.56 8.01 3.40
N PHE A 13 10.92 8.90 4.31
CA PHE A 13 10.47 10.28 4.26
C PHE A 13 11.53 11.16 3.58
N VAL A 14 11.13 11.90 2.55
CA VAL A 14 12.02 12.76 1.75
C VAL A 14 11.27 14.02 1.33
N GLU A 15 11.94 15.17 1.31
CA GLU A 15 11.29 16.47 1.08
C GLU A 15 10.88 16.71 -0.38
N ASP A 16 11.53 16.02 -1.32
CA ASP A 16 11.44 16.25 -2.77
C ASP A 16 10.40 15.37 -3.49
N VAL A 17 9.49 14.72 -2.74
CA VAL A 17 8.30 14.08 -3.30
C VAL A 17 7.07 14.95 -3.05
N GLU A 18 6.11 14.97 -3.98
CA GLU A 18 4.91 15.78 -3.80
C GLU A 18 4.01 15.22 -2.68
N LYS A 19 3.80 13.89 -2.72
CA LYS A 19 2.86 13.16 -1.84
C LYS A 19 3.43 11.82 -1.38
N VAL A 20 3.09 10.77 -2.13
CA VAL A 20 3.54 9.40 -1.95
C VAL A 20 3.95 8.90 -3.32
N GLU A 21 5.24 8.70 -3.50
CA GLU A 21 5.82 8.21 -4.75
C GLU A 21 6.53 6.88 -4.50
N ASN A 22 6.95 6.24 -5.58
CA ASN A 22 7.59 4.93 -5.48
C ASN A 22 8.64 4.69 -6.55
N VAL A 23 9.60 3.83 -6.20
CA VAL A 23 10.56 3.21 -7.11
C VAL A 23 10.22 1.73 -7.21
N VAL A 24 10.05 1.24 -8.44
CA VAL A 24 9.75 -0.17 -8.72
C VAL A 24 10.96 -0.82 -9.37
N ILE A 25 11.46 -1.88 -8.73
CA ILE A 25 12.49 -2.75 -9.30
C ILE A 25 11.81 -4.04 -9.77
N THR A 26 11.97 -4.35 -11.05
CA THR A 26 11.61 -5.66 -11.62
C THR A 26 12.83 -6.57 -11.64
N TYR A 27 12.61 -7.86 -11.38
CA TYR A 27 13.67 -8.87 -11.38
C TYR A 27 13.11 -10.27 -11.60
N LYS A 28 13.98 -11.21 -11.96
CA LYS A 28 13.69 -12.65 -12.03
C LYS A 28 14.59 -13.42 -11.06
N VAL A 29 14.22 -14.64 -10.76
CA VAL A 29 14.95 -15.54 -9.86
C VAL A 29 15.23 -16.86 -10.58
N ASP A 30 16.49 -17.29 -10.56
CA ASP A 30 16.92 -18.54 -11.20
C ASP A 30 16.75 -19.75 -10.27
N SER A 31 16.99 -20.96 -10.80
CA SER A 31 16.80 -22.22 -10.09
C SER A 31 17.67 -22.41 -8.84
N ILE A 32 18.72 -21.60 -8.64
CA ILE A 32 19.54 -21.60 -7.42
C ILE A 32 19.18 -20.44 -6.47
N GLY A 33 18.17 -19.66 -6.84
CA GLY A 33 17.63 -18.57 -6.05
C GLY A 33 18.38 -17.25 -6.18
N LYS A 34 19.24 -17.10 -7.18
CA LYS A 34 19.94 -15.86 -7.50
C LYS A 34 19.05 -14.96 -8.35
N ARG A 35 19.14 -13.65 -8.08
CA ARG A 35 18.41 -12.62 -8.84
C ARG A 35 19.12 -12.29 -10.16
N TYR A 36 18.36 -12.09 -11.22
CA TYR A 36 18.86 -11.64 -12.53
C TYR A 36 17.82 -10.73 -13.23
N ASP A 37 18.20 -10.10 -14.35
CA ASP A 37 17.35 -9.13 -15.08
C ASP A 37 16.80 -8.03 -14.15
N VAL A 38 17.65 -7.57 -13.23
CA VAL A 38 17.28 -6.59 -12.21
C VAL A 38 17.37 -5.20 -12.81
N LYS A 39 16.24 -4.48 -12.85
CA LYS A 39 16.16 -3.12 -13.39
C LYS A 39 15.07 -2.31 -12.73
N ILE A 40 15.23 -0.99 -12.76
CA ILE A 40 14.16 -0.07 -12.40
C ILE A 40 13.15 -0.06 -13.56
N ASN A 41 11.88 -0.27 -13.24
CA ASN A 41 10.80 -0.19 -14.20
C ASN A 41 10.33 1.27 -14.27
N SER A 42 10.68 1.96 -15.36
CA SER A 42 10.33 3.37 -15.59
C SER A 42 8.83 3.61 -15.64
N ASP A 43 8.05 2.68 -16.18
CA ASP A 43 6.62 2.84 -16.42
C ASP A 43 5.79 2.74 -15.12
N LEU A 44 6.36 2.10 -14.10
CA LEU A 44 5.71 1.93 -12.79
C LEU A 44 6.31 2.83 -11.71
N THR A 45 7.51 3.36 -11.94
CA THR A 45 8.21 4.27 -11.03
C THR A 45 7.66 5.68 -11.18
N THR A 46 7.41 6.34 -10.05
CA THR A 46 6.91 7.73 -9.98
C THR A 46 7.91 8.67 -9.33
N TYR A 47 8.88 8.14 -8.58
CA TYR A 47 9.95 8.94 -7.99
C TYR A 47 11.22 8.88 -8.84
N HIS A 48 11.64 10.03 -9.36
CA HIS A 48 12.71 10.13 -10.36
C HIS A 48 14.04 10.67 -9.82
N ASN A 49 14.20 10.76 -8.49
CA ASN A 49 15.48 11.12 -7.90
C ASN A 49 16.51 9.98 -8.12
N VAL A 50 17.55 10.28 -8.91
CA VAL A 50 18.57 9.31 -9.34
C VAL A 50 19.35 8.73 -8.15
N GLY A 51 19.66 9.56 -7.14
CA GLY A 51 20.41 9.11 -5.96
C GLY A 51 19.62 8.07 -5.16
N TRP A 52 18.33 8.35 -4.93
CA TRP A 52 17.45 7.40 -4.23
C TRP A 52 17.18 6.14 -5.04
N GLN A 53 17.00 6.25 -6.35
CA GLN A 53 16.86 5.09 -7.24
C GLN A 53 18.07 4.16 -7.16
N LYS A 54 19.29 4.71 -7.20
CA LYS A 54 20.52 3.95 -7.03
C LYS A 54 20.57 3.29 -5.65
N GLY A 55 20.26 4.02 -4.59
CA GLY A 55 20.20 3.47 -3.23
C GLY A 55 19.19 2.32 -3.07
N CYS A 56 18.01 2.42 -3.69
CA CYS A 56 17.03 1.33 -3.73
C CYS A 56 17.58 0.08 -4.41
N LEU A 57 18.30 0.24 -5.52
CA LEU A 57 18.91 -0.87 -6.24
C LEU A 57 20.02 -1.54 -5.41
N GLU A 58 20.90 -0.75 -4.80
CA GLU A 58 21.96 -1.26 -3.92
C GLU A 58 21.39 -2.01 -2.72
N HIS A 59 20.43 -1.41 -2.00
CA HIS A 59 19.74 -2.07 -0.89
C HIS A 59 19.06 -3.37 -1.33
N PHE A 60 18.38 -3.35 -2.49
CA PHE A 60 17.73 -4.54 -3.03
C PHE A 60 18.74 -5.66 -3.33
N MET A 61 19.85 -5.34 -3.98
CA MET A 61 20.89 -6.32 -4.34
C MET A 61 21.57 -6.93 -3.12
N ASN A 62 21.79 -6.12 -2.07
CA ASN A 62 22.42 -6.56 -0.82
C ASN A 62 21.50 -7.40 0.09
N GLY A 63 20.18 -7.29 -0.07
CA GLY A 63 19.22 -8.09 0.72
C GLY A 63 19.22 -9.56 0.34
N LYS A 64 18.92 -10.47 1.27
CA LYS A 64 18.74 -11.91 0.98
C LYS A 64 17.28 -12.26 0.71
N LEU A 65 17.00 -13.11 -0.29
CA LEU A 65 15.65 -13.66 -0.51
C LEU A 65 15.34 -14.74 0.52
N LYS A 66 14.17 -14.66 1.18
CA LYS A 66 13.76 -15.63 2.20
C LYS A 66 13.26 -16.96 1.61
N HIS A 67 12.62 -16.92 0.45
CA HIS A 67 12.04 -18.10 -0.22
C HIS A 67 12.20 -18.05 -1.75
N PRO A 68 13.43 -17.99 -2.27
CA PRO A 68 13.68 -17.77 -3.69
C PRO A 68 13.08 -18.88 -4.59
N MET A 69 13.01 -20.13 -4.13
CA MET A 69 12.46 -21.25 -4.90
C MET A 69 10.96 -21.13 -5.20
N ARG A 70 10.23 -20.28 -4.49
CA ARG A 70 8.82 -19.98 -4.79
C ARG A 70 8.66 -18.88 -5.85
N MET A 71 9.78 -18.36 -6.35
CA MET A 71 9.85 -17.20 -7.23
C MET A 71 10.37 -17.54 -8.63
N LEU A 72 10.57 -18.83 -8.91
CA LEU A 72 11.09 -19.28 -10.21
C LEU A 72 10.10 -18.98 -11.34
N ASN A 73 10.64 -18.74 -12.54
CA ASN A 73 9.90 -18.64 -13.81
C ASN A 73 8.91 -17.47 -13.94
N GLU A 74 8.93 -16.50 -13.01
CA GLU A 74 8.08 -15.30 -13.05
C GLU A 74 8.91 -14.02 -12.90
N GLU A 75 8.37 -12.90 -13.41
CA GLU A 75 8.90 -11.57 -13.13
C GLU A 75 8.29 -11.02 -11.85
N TRP A 76 9.15 -10.64 -10.90
CA TRP A 76 8.78 -10.13 -9.59
C TRP A 76 9.04 -8.64 -9.49
N ARG A 77 8.38 -8.01 -8.52
CA ARG A 77 8.49 -6.58 -8.24
C ARG A 77 8.88 -6.35 -6.78
N ALA A 78 9.90 -5.54 -6.57
CA ALA A 78 10.19 -4.90 -5.29
C ALA A 78 9.79 -3.43 -5.40
N VAL A 79 9.10 -2.91 -4.39
CA VAL A 79 8.58 -1.52 -4.39
C VAL A 79 9.08 -0.81 -3.15
N TYR A 80 9.70 0.35 -3.37
CA TYR A 80 10.11 1.28 -2.33
C TYR A 80 9.19 2.49 -2.37
N TYR A 81 8.74 2.94 -1.20
CA TYR A 81 7.81 4.06 -1.09
C TYR A 81 8.46 5.25 -0.42
N PHE A 82 8.18 6.43 -0.96
CA PHE A 82 8.70 7.71 -0.51
C PHE A 82 7.54 8.63 -0.19
N VAL A 83 7.61 9.34 0.93
CA VAL A 83 6.50 10.15 1.47
C VAL A 83 7.01 11.53 1.86
N ASN A 84 6.27 12.59 1.54
CA ASN A 84 6.63 13.93 1.98
C ASN A 84 6.43 14.05 3.51
N PRO A 85 7.46 14.48 4.27
CA PRO A 85 7.40 14.64 5.73
C PRO A 85 6.25 15.51 6.23
N LYS A 86 5.78 16.50 5.45
CA LYS A 86 4.66 17.38 5.84
C LYS A 86 3.39 16.61 6.21
N TYR A 87 3.19 15.41 5.65
CA TYR A 87 1.99 14.61 5.91
C TYR A 87 2.00 13.90 7.27
N ARG A 88 3.13 13.87 7.99
CA ARG A 88 3.20 13.28 9.33
C ARG A 88 2.21 13.95 10.28
N THR A 89 2.10 15.27 10.20
CA THR A 89 1.25 16.09 11.07
C THR A 89 0.05 16.70 10.35
N SER A 90 -0.02 16.56 9.02
CA SER A 90 -1.15 17.09 8.24
C SER A 90 -2.48 16.48 8.68
N SER A 91 -3.49 17.31 8.65
CA SER A 91 -4.89 16.95 8.82
C SER A 91 -5.72 17.68 7.78
N LEU A 92 -6.86 17.09 7.43
CA LEU A 92 -7.80 17.71 6.52
C LEU A 92 -8.41 18.97 7.18
N LYS A 93 -8.56 20.06 6.42
CA LYS A 93 -9.24 21.27 6.90
C LYS A 93 -10.69 20.95 7.26
N SER A 94 -11.21 21.57 8.33
CA SER A 94 -12.58 21.31 8.82
C SER A 94 -13.66 21.48 7.76
N GLU A 95 -13.50 22.46 6.87
CA GLU A 95 -14.42 22.73 5.75
C GLU A 95 -14.46 21.59 4.72
N ASP A 96 -13.35 20.85 4.56
CA ASP A 96 -13.24 19.75 3.61
C ASP A 96 -13.67 18.40 4.19
N ILE A 97 -13.81 18.27 5.52
CA ILE A 97 -14.19 17.02 6.19
C ILE A 97 -15.49 16.46 5.62
N GLN A 98 -16.50 17.31 5.41
CA GLN A 98 -17.79 16.86 4.88
C GLN A 98 -17.71 16.31 3.45
N ARG A 99 -16.72 16.75 2.65
CA ARG A 99 -16.51 16.25 1.28
C ARG A 99 -16.07 14.78 1.29
N CYS A 100 -15.48 14.29 2.38
CA CYS A 100 -15.13 12.87 2.55
C CYS A 100 -16.35 11.94 2.61
N LYS A 101 -17.58 12.45 2.79
CA LYS A 101 -18.81 11.63 2.67
C LYS A 101 -18.88 10.90 1.32
N GLN A 102 -18.33 11.48 0.26
CA GLN A 102 -18.26 10.86 -1.06
C GLN A 102 -17.38 9.60 -1.11
N PHE A 103 -16.43 9.47 -0.17
CA PHE A 103 -15.54 8.32 -0.05
C PHE A 103 -16.19 7.12 0.66
N ARG A 104 -17.34 7.32 1.34
CA ARG A 104 -18.01 6.29 2.15
C ARG A 104 -18.62 5.16 1.31
N LYS A 105 -18.88 5.40 0.03
CA LYS A 105 -19.45 4.41 -0.91
C LYS A 105 -18.92 4.64 -2.31
N GLY A 106 -18.63 3.56 -3.03
CA GLY A 106 -18.19 3.62 -4.42
C GLY A 106 -17.20 2.51 -4.73
N GLU A 107 -16.67 2.57 -5.94
CA GLU A 107 -15.54 1.76 -6.37
C GLU A 107 -14.27 2.61 -6.34
N PHE A 108 -13.17 2.01 -5.89
CA PHE A 108 -11.90 2.67 -5.75
C PHE A 108 -10.75 1.73 -6.12
N LYS A 109 -9.56 2.30 -6.28
CA LYS A 109 -8.30 1.58 -6.49
C LYS A 109 -7.17 2.25 -5.73
N TYR A 110 -6.19 1.47 -5.30
CA TYR A 110 -4.93 2.03 -4.81
C TYR A 110 -4.11 2.57 -5.98
N VAL A 111 -3.43 3.69 -5.77
CA VAL A 111 -2.47 4.25 -6.75
C VAL A 111 -1.11 3.56 -6.62
N GLN A 112 -0.75 3.14 -5.40
CA GLN A 112 0.52 2.50 -5.08
C GLN A 112 0.80 1.26 -5.95
N ALA A 113 2.00 1.16 -6.51
CA ALA A 113 2.37 0.13 -7.48
C ALA A 113 2.19 -1.31 -6.98
N ALA A 114 2.40 -1.59 -5.69
CA ALA A 114 2.20 -2.94 -5.15
C ALA A 114 0.72 -3.38 -5.11
N TYR A 115 -0.22 -2.43 -5.16
CA TYR A 115 -1.66 -2.66 -4.98
C TYR A 115 -2.52 -2.09 -6.11
N ASN A 116 -1.91 -1.57 -7.18
CA ASN A 116 -2.62 -0.90 -8.29
C ASN A 116 -3.60 -1.81 -9.07
N ARG A 117 -3.46 -3.13 -8.94
CA ARG A 117 -4.39 -4.14 -9.47
C ARG A 117 -5.54 -4.48 -8.52
N THR A 118 -5.51 -3.99 -7.29
CA THR A 118 -6.57 -4.21 -6.30
C THR A 118 -7.72 -3.24 -6.55
N ARG A 119 -8.92 -3.79 -6.75
CA ARG A 119 -10.17 -3.02 -6.77
C ARG A 119 -10.83 -3.07 -5.40
N ILE A 120 -11.28 -1.92 -4.92
CA ILE A 120 -11.94 -1.72 -3.63
C ILE A 120 -13.41 -1.40 -3.91
N LEU A 121 -14.32 -2.30 -3.55
CA LEU A 121 -15.75 -2.00 -3.51
C LEU A 121 -16.13 -1.60 -2.09
N ARG A 122 -16.49 -0.33 -1.89
CA ARG A 122 -16.88 0.19 -0.58
C ARG A 122 -18.38 0.38 -0.48
N ARG A 123 -18.94 -0.15 0.60
CA ARG A 123 -20.33 0.01 1.04
C ARG A 123 -20.35 0.65 2.43
N ARG A 124 -21.53 1.08 2.89
CA ARG A 124 -21.72 1.82 4.15
C ARG A 124 -20.99 1.22 5.37
N LYS A 125 -20.99 -0.12 5.52
CA LYS A 125 -20.39 -0.83 6.66
C LYS A 125 -19.36 -1.88 6.26
N ARG A 126 -18.99 -1.96 4.97
CA ARG A 126 -18.12 -3.04 4.46
C ARG A 126 -17.22 -2.57 3.32
N GLN A 127 -15.97 -3.02 3.34
CA GLN A 127 -15.01 -2.89 2.23
C GLN A 127 -14.71 -4.28 1.69
N ILE A 128 -14.72 -4.45 0.37
CA ILE A 128 -14.36 -5.69 -0.30
C ILE A 128 -13.24 -5.37 -1.28
N GLU A 129 -12.07 -5.97 -1.08
CA GLU A 129 -10.94 -5.83 -1.98
C GLU A 129 -10.76 -7.09 -2.80
N LYS A 130 -10.54 -6.93 -4.11
CA LYS A 130 -10.35 -8.04 -5.05
C LYS A 130 -9.06 -7.84 -5.85
N ARG A 131 -8.26 -8.90 -5.94
CA ARG A 131 -7.14 -9.01 -6.88
C ARG A 131 -7.49 -10.02 -7.95
N GLY A 132 -7.79 -9.57 -9.18
CA GLY A 132 -7.81 -10.37 -10.43
C GLY A 132 -8.71 -11.61 -10.53
N TYR A 133 -8.53 -12.59 -9.66
CA TYR A 133 -9.15 -13.91 -9.70
C TYR A 133 -10.35 -14.04 -8.75
N LYS A 134 -11.32 -14.90 -9.14
CA LYS A 134 -12.38 -15.39 -8.24
C LYS A 134 -11.69 -16.01 -7.01
N ASP A 135 -12.20 -15.71 -5.83
CA ASP A 135 -11.77 -16.22 -4.51
C ASP A 135 -10.60 -15.54 -3.79
N GLN A 136 -9.83 -14.65 -4.43
CA GLN A 136 -8.84 -13.81 -3.75
C GLN A 136 -9.43 -12.50 -3.20
N ARG A 137 -10.50 -12.60 -2.40
CA ARG A 137 -11.15 -11.43 -1.79
C ARG A 137 -10.73 -11.21 -0.34
N GLN A 138 -10.44 -9.96 -0.02
CA GLN A 138 -10.29 -9.48 1.37
C GLN A 138 -11.57 -8.72 1.74
N VAL A 139 -12.08 -8.95 2.94
CA VAL A 139 -13.33 -8.32 3.40
C VAL A 139 -13.08 -7.67 4.76
N TYR A 140 -13.53 -6.43 4.88
CA TYR A 140 -13.43 -5.65 6.11
C TYR A 140 -14.80 -5.13 6.52
N LYS A 141 -15.03 -5.04 7.83
CA LYS A 141 -16.04 -4.18 8.42
C LYS A 141 -15.51 -2.74 8.42
N ILE A 142 -16.39 -1.77 8.18
CA ILE A 142 -16.04 -0.34 8.30
C ILE A 142 -16.88 0.27 9.40
N ASP A 143 -16.21 0.90 10.36
CA ASP A 143 -16.83 1.71 11.40
C ASP A 143 -16.33 3.15 11.26
N TRP A 144 -17.21 4.06 10.81
CA TRP A 144 -16.89 5.48 10.65
C TRP A 144 -16.97 6.19 11.99
N ILE A 145 -15.88 6.87 12.36
CA ILE A 145 -15.80 7.71 13.57
C ILE A 145 -16.17 9.16 13.20
N ASP A 146 -15.70 9.61 12.04
CA ASP A 146 -15.99 10.92 11.45
C ASP A 146 -16.08 10.79 9.92
N ASP A 147 -16.38 11.84 9.16
CA ASP A 147 -16.40 11.80 7.70
C ASP A 147 -15.03 11.47 7.09
N ASN A 148 -13.92 11.86 7.73
CA ASN A 148 -12.56 11.57 7.27
C ASN A 148 -11.85 10.46 8.07
N LYS A 149 -12.45 9.92 9.14
CA LYS A 149 -11.85 8.92 10.03
C LYS A 149 -12.69 7.66 10.16
N TYR A 150 -12.07 6.50 10.00
CA TYR A 150 -12.75 5.21 10.11
C TYR A 150 -11.81 4.09 10.52
N VAL A 151 -12.39 3.01 11.03
CA VAL A 151 -11.69 1.78 11.38
C VAL A 151 -12.09 0.68 10.41
N LEU A 152 -11.11 -0.04 9.88
CA LEU A 152 -11.33 -1.30 9.19
C LEU A 152 -11.05 -2.46 10.15
N THR A 153 -11.99 -3.39 10.26
CA THR A 153 -11.76 -4.66 10.96
C THR A 153 -11.72 -5.80 9.96
N THR A 154 -10.63 -6.56 9.94
CA THR A 154 -10.46 -7.70 9.02
C THR A 154 -11.47 -8.80 9.32
N LEU A 155 -12.32 -9.16 8.35
CA LEU A 155 -13.31 -10.23 8.46
C LEU A 155 -12.94 -11.48 7.67
N LYS A 156 -12.27 -11.31 6.52
CA LYS A 156 -11.85 -12.41 5.66
C LYS A 156 -10.57 -12.04 4.93
N LEU A 157 -9.62 -12.97 4.92
CA LEU A 157 -8.42 -12.95 4.08
C LEU A 157 -8.37 -14.23 3.24
N PRO A 158 -7.76 -14.18 2.04
CA PRO A 158 -7.79 -15.31 1.10
C PRO A 158 -6.77 -16.40 1.41
N LEU A 159 -5.68 -16.09 2.12
CA LEU A 159 -4.61 -17.03 2.39
C LEU A 159 -4.70 -17.55 3.83
N ASP A 160 -4.57 -18.86 4.00
CA ASP A 160 -4.67 -19.50 5.33
C ASP A 160 -3.63 -18.97 6.32
N LYS A 161 -2.41 -18.72 5.85
CA LYS A 161 -1.32 -18.14 6.66
C LYS A 161 -1.66 -16.75 7.24
N ASP A 162 -2.62 -16.05 6.67
CA ASP A 162 -3.00 -14.72 7.11
C ASP A 162 -4.26 -14.75 8.00
N LYS A 163 -4.85 -15.92 8.28
CA LYS A 163 -6.05 -16.05 9.11
C LYS A 163 -5.86 -15.53 10.54
N GLU A 164 -4.64 -15.57 11.07
CA GLU A 164 -4.29 -14.99 12.37
C GLU A 164 -4.58 -13.48 12.46
N LYS A 165 -4.67 -12.79 11.31
CA LYS A 165 -4.94 -11.35 11.22
C LYS A 165 -6.43 -11.01 11.16
N ILE A 166 -7.31 -12.01 11.23
CA ILE A 166 -8.76 -11.79 11.30
C ILE A 166 -9.08 -11.15 12.66
N GLY A 167 -9.85 -10.06 12.65
CA GLY A 167 -10.14 -9.26 13.84
C GLY A 167 -9.21 -8.05 14.01
N ASN A 168 -8.07 -8.00 13.31
CA ASN A 168 -7.16 -6.86 13.37
C ASN A 168 -7.85 -5.57 12.96
N ARG A 169 -7.46 -4.49 13.63
CA ARG A 169 -7.97 -3.15 13.40
C ARG A 169 -6.95 -2.34 12.62
N ILE A 170 -7.46 -1.57 11.66
CA ILE A 170 -6.68 -0.59 10.89
C ILE A 170 -7.41 0.73 11.03
N ASP A 171 -6.82 1.66 11.77
CA ASP A 171 -7.32 3.02 11.89
C ASP A 171 -6.87 3.80 10.66
N VAL A 172 -7.80 4.51 10.02
CA VAL A 172 -7.54 5.25 8.78
C VAL A 172 -8.07 6.66 8.91
N GLU A 173 -7.25 7.62 8.47
CA GLU A 173 -7.60 9.02 8.37
C GLU A 173 -7.28 9.54 6.97
N ILE A 174 -8.28 10.13 6.32
CA ILE A 174 -8.10 10.91 5.10
C ILE A 174 -7.55 12.27 5.51
N ILE A 175 -6.39 12.61 4.98
CA ILE A 175 -5.64 13.82 5.33
C ILE A 175 -5.62 14.85 4.22
N GLU A 176 -5.95 14.46 2.97
CA GLU A 176 -6.09 15.38 1.84
C GLU A 176 -7.08 14.82 0.79
N ILE A 177 -7.88 15.69 0.20
CA ILE A 177 -8.74 15.39 -0.96
C ILE A 177 -8.08 16.02 -2.19
N LEU A 178 -7.81 15.19 -3.20
CA LEU A 178 -7.11 15.60 -4.42
C LEU A 178 -8.10 15.93 -5.54
N GLU A 179 -7.67 16.76 -6.49
CA GLU A 179 -8.50 17.29 -7.58
C GLU A 179 -9.10 16.19 -8.48
N ASP A 180 -8.45 15.02 -8.58
CA ASP A 180 -8.83 13.92 -9.46
C ASP A 180 -9.71 12.85 -8.79
N ASN A 181 -10.47 13.23 -7.76
CA ASN A 181 -11.25 12.33 -6.89
C ASN A 181 -10.39 11.24 -6.22
N SER A 182 -9.15 11.59 -5.91
CA SER A 182 -8.26 10.77 -5.08
C SER A 182 -8.18 11.29 -3.66
N TYR A 183 -7.80 10.42 -2.75
CA TYR A 183 -7.76 10.68 -1.32
C TYR A 183 -6.41 10.20 -0.79
N LEU A 184 -5.62 11.12 -0.24
CA LEU A 184 -4.43 10.78 0.52
C LEU A 184 -4.89 10.39 1.93
N TYR A 185 -4.44 9.23 2.38
CA TYR A 185 -4.74 8.72 3.70
C TYR A 185 -3.47 8.35 4.45
N ARG A 186 -3.56 8.36 5.78
CA ARG A 186 -2.64 7.67 6.68
C ARG A 186 -3.38 6.59 7.45
N SER A 187 -2.68 5.52 7.78
CA SER A 187 -3.24 4.41 8.55
C SER A 187 -2.23 3.80 9.51
N SER A 188 -2.73 3.29 10.63
CA SER A 188 -2.00 2.45 11.59
C SER A 188 -2.76 1.15 11.81
N SER A 189 -2.06 0.07 12.13
CA SER A 189 -2.69 -1.20 12.47
C SER A 189 -2.45 -1.54 13.93
N SER A 190 -3.39 -2.25 14.56
CA SER A 190 -3.21 -2.79 15.92
C SER A 190 -1.94 -3.63 16.08
N ASP A 191 -1.43 -4.19 14.99
CA ASP A 191 -0.30 -5.10 14.98
C ASP A 191 1.02 -4.39 14.62
N SER A 192 1.00 -3.07 14.43
CA SER A 192 2.19 -2.30 14.05
C SER A 192 2.09 -0.82 14.41
N ASP A 193 3.10 -0.31 15.10
CA ASP A 193 3.24 1.13 15.39
C ASP A 193 3.64 1.97 14.17
N LYS A 194 3.75 1.36 12.98
CA LYS A 194 4.14 2.07 11.76
C LYS A 194 2.93 2.75 11.12
N LEU A 195 3.07 4.04 10.88
CA LEU A 195 2.17 4.78 9.99
C LEU A 195 2.44 4.41 8.53
N VAL A 196 1.37 4.14 7.79
CA VAL A 196 1.40 3.89 6.35
C VAL A 196 0.56 4.95 5.66
N PHE A 197 1.14 5.58 4.65
CA PHE A 197 0.54 6.60 3.80
C PHE A 197 0.20 6.01 2.43
N GLY A 198 -0.95 6.36 1.89
CA GLY A 198 -1.35 5.86 0.58
C GLY A 198 -2.36 6.76 -0.10
N VAL A 199 -2.64 6.46 -1.36
CA VAL A 199 -3.56 7.24 -2.20
C VAL A 199 -4.57 6.27 -2.77
N ILE A 200 -5.84 6.54 -2.50
CA ILE A 200 -6.96 5.79 -3.06
C ILE A 200 -7.68 6.69 -4.05
N LYS A 201 -7.85 6.22 -5.28
CA LYS A 201 -8.54 6.92 -6.35
C LYS A 201 -9.92 6.31 -6.59
N LYS A 202 -10.95 7.15 -6.69
CA LYS A 202 -12.29 6.69 -7.10
C LYS A 202 -12.26 6.20 -8.54
N VAL A 203 -12.95 5.09 -8.79
CA VAL A 203 -13.19 4.52 -10.12
C VAL A 203 -14.65 4.84 -10.44
N ASN A 204 -14.87 5.66 -11.47
CA ASN A 204 -16.15 6.22 -11.94
C ASN A 204 -17.41 5.57 -11.36
#